data_AF-D0Z3Z2-F1
#
_entry.id   AF-D0Z3Z2-F1
#
_cell.length_a   1.000
_cell.length_b   1.000
_cell.length_c   1.000
_cell.angle_alpha   90.00
_cell.angle_beta   90.00
_cell.angle_gamma   90.00
#
_symmetry.space_group_name_H-M   'P 1'
#
loop_
_entity.id
_entity.type
_entity.pdbx_description
1 polymer ?
#
loop_
_entity_poly.entity_id
_entity_poly.type
_entity_poly.pdbx_seq_one_letter_code
_entity_poly.pdbx_strand_id
1 'polypeptide(L)'
;MMSVSLNAWQHLSLNEKLSQLAPWVESLNTQQQALIHFHCQNIENQVISSVVLTGATGEENTLTLQPKGLVCAVCDKRANELGVLAQVIVPLLMGCSVHLFTYPMEKEQVKSLNLTLLMDLIPSVFSLHLFETLIPFVFAHEVRVISYQGDSGYLLGLQRAILEKEGPLISFMVETQPQTIPILTSCDLWREFISERVLTINVTAIGGNARLLAQTQDSDH
;
A
#
# COMPACT_ATOMS: atom_id res chain seq x y z
N MET A 1 11.51 13.43 -17.27
CA MET A 1 10.86 12.11 -17.13
C MET A 1 9.36 12.33 -17.00
N MET A 2 8.52 11.60 -17.72
CA MET A 2 7.07 11.62 -17.43
C MET A 2 6.87 10.95 -16.08
N SER A 3 6.28 11.66 -15.12
CA SER A 3 5.95 11.10 -13.80
C SER A 3 4.90 10.00 -13.98
N VAL A 4 5.18 8.80 -13.46
CA VAL A 4 4.20 7.70 -13.41
C VAL A 4 3.01 8.16 -12.57
N SER A 5 1.78 7.97 -13.05
CA SER A 5 0.56 8.27 -12.29
C SER A 5 0.30 7.19 -11.24
N LEU A 6 -0.45 7.51 -10.18
CA LEU A 6 -0.83 6.52 -9.15
C LEU A 6 -1.54 5.30 -9.75
N ASN A 7 -2.43 5.51 -10.73
CA ASN A 7 -3.12 4.42 -11.40
C ASN A 7 -2.13 3.51 -12.15
N ALA A 8 -1.20 4.10 -12.91
CA ALA A 8 -0.16 3.33 -13.57
C ALA A 8 0.71 2.57 -12.54
N TRP A 9 1.07 3.20 -11.42
CA TRP A 9 1.86 2.59 -10.35
C TRP A 9 1.23 1.34 -9.75
N GLN A 10 -0.09 1.36 -9.53
CA GLN A 10 -0.84 0.23 -8.98
C GLN A 10 -0.76 -1.02 -9.86
N HIS A 11 -0.68 -0.84 -11.17
CA HIS A 11 -0.65 -1.92 -12.15
C HIS A 11 0.76 -2.43 -12.50
N LEU A 12 1.82 -1.76 -12.04
CA LEU A 12 3.18 -2.24 -12.22
C LEU A 12 3.44 -3.51 -11.38
N SER A 13 4.13 -4.46 -12.00
CA SER A 13 4.72 -5.61 -11.30
C SER A 13 5.77 -5.17 -10.27
N LEU A 14 6.12 -6.06 -9.35
CA LEU A 14 7.14 -5.79 -8.34
C LEU A 14 8.48 -5.38 -8.98
N ASN A 15 8.90 -6.10 -10.03
CA ASN A 15 10.15 -5.82 -10.75
C ASN A 15 10.14 -4.46 -11.45
N GLU A 16 9.00 -4.08 -12.04
CA GLU A 16 8.86 -2.76 -12.66
C GLU A 16 8.91 -1.63 -11.62
N LYS A 17 8.25 -1.80 -10.47
CA LYS A 17 8.33 -0.85 -9.35
C LYS A 17 9.77 -0.72 -8.85
N LEU A 18 10.46 -1.83 -8.64
CA LEU A 18 11.87 -1.83 -8.21
C LEU A 18 12.78 -1.15 -9.25
N SER A 19 12.52 -1.36 -10.54
CA SER A 19 13.28 -0.71 -11.61
C SER A 19 13.11 0.81 -11.60
N GLN A 20 11.90 1.32 -11.32
CA GLN A 20 11.65 2.76 -11.16
C GLN A 20 12.31 3.34 -9.90
N LEU A 21 12.39 2.53 -8.84
CA LEU A 21 13.00 2.92 -7.56
C LEU A 21 14.51 2.73 -7.53
N ALA A 22 15.10 2.07 -8.54
CA ALA A 22 16.52 1.68 -8.54
C ALA A 22 17.48 2.85 -8.22
N PRO A 23 17.34 4.06 -8.80
CA PRO A 23 18.24 5.16 -8.48
C PRO A 23 18.18 5.58 -7.00
N TRP A 24 17.00 5.50 -6.39
CA TRP A 24 16.84 5.76 -4.97
C TRP A 24 17.45 4.65 -4.13
N VAL A 25 17.16 3.38 -4.45
CA VAL A 25 17.70 2.20 -3.74
C VAL A 25 19.23 2.18 -3.81
N GLU A 26 19.83 2.50 -4.95
CA GLU A 26 21.30 2.57 -5.12
C GLU A 26 21.94 3.68 -4.29
N SER A 27 21.18 4.74 -3.97
CA SER A 27 21.67 5.84 -3.11
C SER A 27 21.68 5.48 -1.62
N LEU A 28 21.07 4.35 -1.24
CA LEU A 28 20.99 3.88 0.14
C LEU A 28 22.24 3.07 0.54
N ASN A 29 22.51 2.97 1.83
CA ASN A 29 23.57 2.14 2.39
C ASN A 29 23.24 0.63 2.34
N THR A 30 24.24 -0.21 2.59
CA THR A 30 24.10 -1.68 2.52
C THR A 30 23.00 -2.24 3.42
N GLN A 31 22.83 -1.70 4.63
CA GLN A 31 21.84 -2.20 5.59
C GLN A 31 20.41 -1.86 5.14
N GLN A 32 20.20 -0.65 4.63
CA GLN A 32 18.94 -0.21 4.04
C GLN A 32 18.58 -1.04 2.80
N GLN A 33 19.53 -1.25 1.89
CA GLN A 33 19.32 -2.11 0.70
C GLN A 33 18.97 -3.55 1.08
N ALA A 34 19.64 -4.10 2.11
CA ALA A 34 19.35 -5.44 2.62
C ALA A 34 17.91 -5.56 3.16
N LEU A 35 17.40 -4.52 3.83
CA LEU A 35 16.01 -4.50 4.30
C LEU A 35 15.01 -4.48 3.14
N ILE A 36 15.27 -3.69 2.10
CA ILE A 36 14.43 -3.66 0.90
C ILE A 36 14.40 -5.05 0.26
N HIS A 37 15.57 -5.66 0.06
CA HIS A 37 15.68 -7.00 -0.50
C HIS A 37 14.95 -8.05 0.34
N PHE A 38 15.06 -8.00 1.67
CA PHE A 38 14.31 -8.86 2.58
C PHE A 38 12.79 -8.75 2.35
N HIS A 39 12.24 -7.54 2.27
CA HIS A 39 10.81 -7.37 2.00
C HIS A 39 10.43 -7.82 0.59
N CYS A 40 11.25 -7.57 -0.43
CA CYS A 40 11.00 -8.06 -1.79
C CYS A 40 10.90 -9.59 -1.81
N GLN A 41 11.85 -10.29 -1.20
CA GLN A 41 11.82 -11.75 -1.12
C GLN A 41 10.58 -12.26 -0.38
N ASN A 42 10.19 -11.63 0.72
CA ASN A 42 8.99 -12.02 1.45
C ASN A 42 7.71 -11.81 0.62
N ILE A 43 7.64 -10.70 -0.12
CA ILE A 43 6.53 -10.41 -1.03
C ILE A 43 6.48 -11.46 -2.14
N GLU A 44 7.58 -11.73 -2.83
CA GLU A 44 7.63 -12.70 -3.94
C GLU A 44 7.23 -14.12 -3.51
N ASN A 45 7.65 -14.52 -2.32
CA ASN A 45 7.39 -15.86 -1.80
C ASN A 45 5.94 -16.05 -1.32
N GLN A 46 5.22 -14.98 -1.00
CA GLN A 46 3.94 -15.07 -0.28
C GLN A 46 2.75 -14.40 -0.98
N VAL A 47 2.98 -13.45 -1.89
CA VAL A 47 1.90 -12.74 -2.58
C VAL A 47 1.36 -13.62 -3.70
N ILE A 48 0.16 -14.12 -3.49
CA ILE A 48 -0.61 -14.84 -4.51
C ILE A 48 -1.43 -13.82 -5.30
N SER A 49 -1.20 -13.71 -6.61
CA SER A 49 -1.83 -12.69 -7.46
C SER A 49 -3.35 -12.86 -7.58
N SER A 50 -3.83 -14.11 -7.64
CA SER A 50 -5.25 -14.43 -7.62
C SER A 50 -5.50 -15.90 -7.25
N VAL A 51 -6.65 -16.18 -6.64
CA VAL A 51 -7.11 -17.52 -6.29
C VAL A 51 -8.54 -17.69 -6.79
N VAL A 52 -8.79 -18.70 -7.61
CA VAL A 52 -10.16 -19.10 -7.96
C VAL A 52 -10.77 -19.83 -6.76
N LEU A 53 -11.87 -19.30 -6.24
CA LEU A 53 -12.62 -19.87 -5.14
C LEU A 53 -13.70 -20.82 -5.65
N THR A 54 -13.98 -21.86 -4.88
CA THR A 54 -15.10 -22.76 -5.15
C THR A 54 -16.43 -22.02 -5.00
N GLY A 55 -17.28 -22.07 -6.03
CA GLY A 55 -18.60 -21.44 -6.06
C GLY A 55 -19.71 -22.38 -6.52
N ALA A 56 -20.94 -21.87 -6.60
CA ALA A 56 -22.05 -22.64 -7.15
C ALA A 56 -21.86 -22.88 -8.67
N THR A 57 -22.54 -23.88 -9.22
CA THR A 57 -22.52 -24.11 -10.67
C THR A 57 -23.04 -22.89 -11.40
N GLY A 58 -22.26 -22.38 -12.35
CA GLY A 58 -22.58 -21.15 -13.06
C GLY A 58 -22.02 -19.88 -12.44
N GLU A 59 -21.20 -20.00 -11.40
CA GLU A 59 -20.48 -18.88 -10.80
C GLU A 59 -18.97 -19.10 -10.92
N GLU A 60 -18.26 -18.04 -11.32
CA GLU A 60 -16.81 -17.96 -11.21
C GLU A 60 -16.48 -16.93 -10.13
N ASN A 61 -15.77 -17.36 -9.08
CA ASN A 61 -15.37 -16.50 -7.97
C ASN A 61 -13.85 -16.37 -7.95
N THR A 62 -13.33 -15.16 -8.11
CA THR A 62 -11.88 -14.91 -8.13
C THR A 62 -11.50 -13.96 -7.01
N LEU A 63 -10.70 -14.45 -6.06
CA LEU A 63 -10.06 -13.67 -5.02
C LEU A 63 -8.80 -13.02 -5.60
N THR A 64 -8.63 -11.73 -5.36
CA THR A 64 -7.45 -10.93 -5.75
C THR A 64 -7.00 -10.08 -4.58
N LEU A 65 -5.72 -9.73 -4.57
CA LEU A 65 -5.16 -8.77 -3.62
C LEU A 65 -5.06 -7.40 -4.26
N GLN A 66 -5.56 -6.37 -3.58
CA GLN A 66 -5.53 -4.98 -4.04
C GLN A 66 -4.84 -4.07 -3.02
N PRO A 67 -4.07 -3.06 -3.44
CA PRO A 67 -3.53 -2.06 -2.52
C PRO A 67 -4.65 -1.39 -1.72
N LYS A 68 -4.43 -1.17 -0.42
CA LYS A 68 -5.41 -0.47 0.44
C LYS A 68 -5.66 0.96 0.01
N GLY A 69 -4.70 1.62 -0.66
CA GLY A 69 -4.83 2.99 -1.17
C GLY A 69 -3.81 3.93 -0.55
N LEU A 70 -4.27 5.05 0.01
CA LEU A 70 -3.38 6.09 0.56
C LEU A 70 -2.89 5.71 1.96
N VAL A 71 -1.57 5.72 2.13
CA VAL A 71 -0.85 5.45 3.38
C VAL A 71 -0.23 6.74 3.90
N CYS A 72 -0.51 7.08 5.15
CA CYS A 72 0.25 8.09 5.89
C CYS A 72 1.32 7.40 6.72
N ALA A 73 2.59 7.53 6.32
CA ALA A 73 3.72 7.16 7.15
C ALA A 73 4.01 8.34 8.09
N VAL A 74 4.12 8.08 9.39
CA VAL A 74 4.29 9.12 10.41
C VAL A 74 5.47 8.75 11.27
N CYS A 75 6.49 9.59 11.27
CA CYS A 75 7.67 9.38 12.08
C CYS A 75 7.91 10.59 13.00
N ASP A 76 8.05 10.30 14.30
CA ASP A 76 8.41 11.31 15.28
C ASP A 76 9.94 11.40 15.46
N LYS A 77 10.37 12.17 16.46
CA LYS A 77 11.79 12.36 16.74
C LYS A 77 12.50 11.08 17.22
N ARG A 78 11.80 10.05 17.68
CA ARG A 78 12.39 8.79 18.17
C ARG A 78 12.43 7.71 17.09
N ALA A 79 11.92 7.99 15.90
CA ALA A 79 11.87 7.04 14.80
C ALA A 79 13.25 6.46 14.46
N ASN A 80 13.26 5.16 14.20
CA ASN A 80 14.39 4.43 13.64
C ASN A 80 14.30 4.48 12.11
N GLU A 81 15.40 4.89 11.49
CA GLU A 81 15.58 5.02 10.06
C GLU A 81 15.15 3.80 9.24
N LEU A 82 15.48 2.58 9.67
CA LEU A 82 15.05 1.35 9.00
C LEU A 82 13.55 1.14 9.11
N GLY A 83 12.96 1.55 10.23
CA GLY A 83 11.51 1.60 10.38
C GLY A 83 10.89 2.57 9.38
N VAL A 84 11.40 3.80 9.29
CA VAL A 84 10.93 4.79 8.30
C VAL A 84 11.06 4.24 6.88
N LEU A 85 12.18 3.57 6.57
CA LEU A 85 12.38 2.93 5.27
C LEU A 85 11.28 1.88 5.00
N ALA A 86 11.01 0.98 5.94
CA ALA A 86 9.96 -0.04 5.81
C ALA A 86 8.56 0.58 5.65
N GLN A 87 8.25 1.65 6.41
CA GLN A 87 6.99 2.41 6.30
C GLN A 87 6.78 3.04 4.92
N VAL A 88 7.86 3.27 4.17
CA VAL A 88 7.82 3.86 2.84
C VAL A 88 7.87 2.78 1.77
N ILE A 89 8.87 1.91 1.77
CA ILE A 89 9.12 0.99 0.65
C ILE A 89 8.04 -0.08 0.53
N VAL A 90 7.60 -0.70 1.63
CA VAL A 90 6.65 -1.81 1.56
C VAL A 90 5.29 -1.39 0.98
N PRO A 91 4.65 -0.30 1.42
CA PRO A 91 3.42 0.17 0.78
C PRO A 91 3.64 0.57 -0.70
N LEU A 92 4.78 1.17 -1.05
CA LEU A 92 5.08 1.48 -2.46
C LEU A 92 5.14 0.21 -3.32
N LEU A 93 5.81 -0.85 -2.85
CA LEU A 93 5.86 -2.15 -3.54
C LEU A 93 4.46 -2.76 -3.71
N MET A 94 3.59 -2.59 -2.70
CA MET A 94 2.19 -3.02 -2.75
C MET A 94 1.29 -2.18 -3.66
N GLY A 95 1.79 -1.07 -4.20
CA GLY A 95 1.03 -0.19 -5.10
C GLY A 95 0.23 0.88 -4.35
N CYS A 96 0.49 1.12 -3.07
CA CYS A 96 -0.10 2.22 -2.34
C CYS A 96 0.60 3.56 -2.69
N SER A 97 -0.09 4.68 -2.48
CA SER A 97 0.56 5.98 -2.37
C SER A 97 1.00 6.23 -0.93
N VAL A 98 2.10 6.92 -0.75
CA VAL A 98 2.72 7.16 0.56
C VAL A 98 2.95 8.64 0.77
N HIS A 99 2.36 9.16 1.84
CA HIS A 99 2.61 10.50 2.35
C HIS A 99 3.35 10.37 3.67
N LEU A 100 4.63 10.78 3.70
CA LEU A 100 5.45 10.74 4.91
C LEU A 100 5.35 12.07 5.65
N PHE A 101 4.95 12.01 6.92
CA PHE A 101 4.82 13.14 7.84
C PHE A 101 5.96 13.09 8.86
N THR A 102 6.79 14.12 8.84
CA THR A 102 7.96 14.20 9.72
C THR A 102 8.23 15.65 10.15
N TYR A 103 8.97 15.84 11.25
CA TYR A 103 9.41 17.17 11.65
C TYR A 103 10.45 17.72 10.65
N PRO A 104 10.54 19.06 10.44
CA PRO A 104 11.54 19.67 9.57
C PRO A 104 12.92 19.05 9.77
N MET A 105 13.56 18.65 8.66
CA MET A 105 14.69 17.70 8.60
C MET A 105 15.92 18.09 9.44
N GLU A 106 15.91 17.74 10.72
CA GLU A 106 17.10 17.83 11.59
C GLU A 106 17.36 16.55 12.40
N LYS A 107 17.13 15.39 11.79
CA LYS A 107 17.82 14.16 12.22
C LYS A 107 18.49 13.52 11.01
N GLU A 108 19.78 13.23 11.16
CA GLU A 108 20.60 12.53 10.18
C GLU A 108 19.92 11.27 9.62
N GLN A 109 19.10 10.62 10.46
CA GLN A 109 18.32 9.41 10.20
C GLN A 109 17.38 9.48 8.98
N VAL A 110 16.78 10.63 8.68
CA VAL A 110 15.91 10.77 7.49
C VAL A 110 16.69 11.31 6.29
N LYS A 111 17.80 12.04 6.55
CA LYS A 111 18.67 12.57 5.49
C LYS A 111 19.37 11.43 4.73
N SER A 112 19.80 10.40 5.44
CA SER A 112 20.41 9.19 4.87
C SER A 112 19.47 8.34 4.02
N LEU A 113 18.16 8.59 4.06
CA LEU A 113 17.18 7.94 3.20
C LEU A 113 17.00 8.66 1.86
N ASN A 114 17.61 9.82 1.62
CA ASN A 114 17.56 10.54 0.34
C ASN A 114 16.14 10.68 -0.26
N LEU A 115 15.15 10.98 0.59
CA LEU A 115 13.72 10.96 0.23
C LEU A 115 13.34 12.05 -0.80
N THR A 116 14.17 13.07 -0.96
CA THR A 116 14.02 14.06 -2.04
C THR A 116 14.17 13.41 -3.41
N LEU A 117 15.14 12.50 -3.58
CA LEU A 117 15.30 11.74 -4.82
C LEU A 117 14.07 10.86 -5.09
N LEU A 118 13.52 10.24 -4.05
CA LEU A 118 12.29 9.44 -4.19
C LEU A 118 11.10 10.29 -4.66
N MET A 119 10.95 11.48 -4.10
CA MET A 119 9.90 12.44 -4.49
C MET A 119 10.07 12.89 -5.94
N ASP A 120 11.30 13.06 -6.43
CA ASP A 120 11.58 13.42 -7.83
C ASP A 120 11.29 12.26 -8.80
N LEU A 121 11.55 11.02 -8.39
CA LEU A 121 11.30 9.82 -9.20
C LEU A 121 9.81 9.53 -9.36
N ILE A 122 9.03 9.61 -8.27
CA ILE A 122 7.62 9.21 -8.23
C ILE A 122 6.72 10.25 -7.53
N PRO A 123 6.66 11.51 -8.00
CA PRO A 123 6.01 12.62 -7.30
C PRO A 123 4.49 12.47 -7.14
N SER A 124 3.83 11.62 -7.95
CA SER A 124 2.40 11.36 -7.84
C SER A 124 2.06 10.23 -6.84
N VAL A 125 3.08 9.49 -6.40
CA VAL A 125 2.93 8.30 -5.55
C VAL A 125 3.54 8.53 -4.17
N PHE A 126 4.62 9.29 -4.08
CA PHE A 126 5.29 9.62 -2.83
C PHE A 126 5.31 11.14 -2.59
N SER A 127 5.11 11.56 -1.34
CA SER A 127 5.23 12.97 -0.95
C SER A 127 5.71 13.12 0.49
N LEU A 128 6.46 14.19 0.73
CA LEU A 128 6.94 14.60 2.06
C LEU A 128 6.11 15.75 2.61
N HIS A 129 5.74 15.65 3.88
CA HIS A 129 4.90 16.63 4.57
C HIS A 129 5.46 16.94 5.96
N LEU A 130 5.16 18.15 6.44
CA LEU A 130 5.45 18.52 7.83
C LEU A 130 4.51 17.77 8.76
N PHE A 131 5.04 17.30 9.90
CA PHE A 131 4.28 16.53 10.89
C PHE A 131 2.98 17.21 11.34
N GLU A 132 3.00 18.54 11.49
CA GLU A 132 1.85 19.35 11.91
C GLU A 132 0.69 19.37 10.91
N THR A 133 0.94 19.03 9.63
CA THR A 133 -0.12 18.98 8.61
C THR A 133 -0.85 17.63 8.56
N LEU A 134 -0.43 16.65 9.37
CA LEU A 134 -0.99 15.30 9.39
C LEU A 134 -2.51 15.29 9.62
N ILE A 135 -2.98 15.95 10.69
CA ILE A 135 -4.42 15.91 11.02
C ILE A 135 -5.25 16.57 9.90
N PRO A 136 -4.98 17.81 9.46
CA PRO A 136 -5.69 18.40 8.33
C PRO A 136 -5.67 17.52 7.07
N PHE A 137 -4.52 16.91 6.79
CA PHE A 137 -4.37 16.02 5.64
C PHE A 137 -5.27 14.79 5.74
N VAL A 138 -5.28 14.12 6.91
CA VAL A 138 -6.12 12.94 7.16
C VAL A 138 -7.59 13.28 7.00
N PHE A 139 -8.05 14.46 7.43
CA PHE A 139 -9.43 14.89 7.24
C PHE A 139 -9.76 15.21 5.77
N ALA A 140 -8.83 15.79 5.02
CA ALA A 140 -9.02 16.17 3.62
C ALA A 140 -8.94 15.00 2.62
N HIS A 141 -8.38 13.86 3.00
CA HIS A 141 -8.13 12.73 2.08
C HIS A 141 -8.75 11.41 2.59
N GLU A 142 -8.93 10.46 1.67
CA GLU A 142 -9.32 9.09 2.01
C GLU A 142 -8.10 8.26 2.43
N VAL A 143 -7.55 8.57 3.60
CA VAL A 143 -6.48 7.78 4.21
C VAL A 143 -7.01 6.39 4.56
N ARG A 144 -6.23 5.34 4.27
CA ARG A 144 -6.61 3.95 4.52
C ARG A 144 -5.72 3.27 5.54
N VAL A 145 -4.47 3.70 5.64
CA VAL A 145 -3.50 3.20 6.63
C VAL A 145 -2.72 4.36 7.21
N ILE A 146 -2.52 4.34 8.52
CA ILE A 146 -1.55 5.18 9.22
C ILE A 146 -0.52 4.25 9.83
N SER A 147 0.72 4.36 9.36
CA SER A 147 1.86 3.70 10.00
C SER A 147 2.61 4.72 10.84
N TYR A 148 2.53 4.57 12.15
CA TYR A 148 3.13 5.48 13.12
C TYR A 148 4.36 4.85 13.75
N GLN A 149 5.46 5.59 13.78
CA GLN A 149 6.67 5.24 14.51
C GLN A 149 7.04 6.38 15.45
N GLY A 150 7.02 6.11 16.76
CA GLY A 150 7.36 7.13 17.73
C GLY A 150 6.85 6.94 19.15
N ASP A 151 6.78 8.03 19.89
CA ASP A 151 6.38 8.05 21.29
C ASP A 151 4.88 7.76 21.51
N SER A 152 4.59 6.90 22.49
CA SER A 152 3.21 6.54 22.87
C SER A 152 2.34 7.72 23.32
N GLY A 153 2.93 8.81 23.83
CA GLY A 153 2.19 9.97 24.31
C GLY A 153 1.49 10.74 23.20
N TYR A 154 2.13 10.90 22.04
CA TYR A 154 1.51 11.56 20.89
C TYR A 154 0.48 10.65 20.20
N LEU A 155 0.75 9.35 20.14
CA LEU A 155 -0.13 8.36 19.51
C LEU A 155 -1.56 8.45 20.03
N LEU A 156 -1.76 8.55 21.34
CA LEU A 156 -3.10 8.62 21.93
C LEU A 156 -3.86 9.88 21.47
N GLY A 157 -3.18 11.02 21.39
CA GLY A 157 -3.75 12.26 20.87
C GLY A 157 -4.10 12.14 19.38
N LEU A 158 -3.21 11.56 18.59
CA LEU A 158 -3.42 11.30 17.17
C LEU A 158 -4.63 10.39 16.92
N GLN A 159 -4.71 9.25 17.63
CA GLN A 159 -5.83 8.31 17.50
C GLN A 159 -7.15 8.98 17.86
N ARG A 160 -7.21 9.73 18.97
CA ARG A 160 -8.41 10.47 19.38
C ARG A 160 -8.86 11.48 18.33
N ALA A 161 -7.94 12.27 17.81
CA ALA A 161 -8.26 13.27 16.78
C ALA A 161 -8.80 12.61 15.49
N ILE A 162 -8.35 11.40 15.17
CA ILE A 162 -8.75 10.68 13.94
C ILE A 162 -10.05 9.91 14.12
N LEU A 163 -10.40 9.48 15.34
CA LEU A 163 -11.68 8.82 15.64
C LEU A 163 -12.90 9.69 15.30
N GLU A 164 -12.73 11.01 15.23
CA GLU A 164 -13.79 11.95 14.85
C GLU A 164 -14.04 12.01 13.33
N LYS A 165 -13.15 11.41 12.51
CA LYS A 165 -13.31 11.40 11.06
C LYS A 165 -14.41 10.41 10.64
N GLU A 166 -15.42 10.92 9.96
CA GLU A 166 -16.43 10.09 9.30
C GLU A 166 -15.84 9.36 8.07
N GLY A 167 -16.29 8.13 7.84
CA GLY A 167 -15.90 7.32 6.69
C GLY A 167 -15.35 5.95 7.07
N PRO A 168 -14.65 5.28 6.13
CA PRO A 168 -14.07 3.96 6.36
C PRO A 168 -13.05 3.97 7.50
N LEU A 169 -12.98 2.86 8.23
CA LEU A 169 -12.00 2.68 9.31
C LEU A 169 -10.57 2.76 8.76
N ILE A 170 -9.75 3.57 9.40
CA ILE A 170 -8.33 3.70 9.09
C ILE A 170 -7.56 2.63 9.85
N SER A 171 -6.77 1.84 9.14
CA SER A 171 -5.88 0.85 9.76
C SER A 171 -4.72 1.56 10.45
N PHE A 172 -4.47 1.25 11.73
CA PHE A 172 -3.33 1.79 12.47
C PHE A 172 -2.26 0.72 12.67
N MET A 173 -1.06 1.01 12.20
CA MET A 173 0.15 0.26 12.53
C MET A 173 1.01 1.14 13.43
N VAL A 174 1.43 0.61 14.57
CA VAL A 174 2.07 1.42 15.61
C VAL A 174 3.35 0.76 16.06
N GLU A 175 4.44 1.51 15.93
CA GLU A 175 5.76 1.17 16.45
C GLU A 175 6.20 2.17 17.51
N THR A 176 6.15 1.75 18.78
CA THR A 176 6.61 2.57 19.91
C THR A 176 7.99 2.18 20.42
N GLN A 177 8.57 1.09 19.91
CA GLN A 177 9.88 0.58 20.30
C GLN A 177 10.89 0.77 19.16
N PRO A 178 11.59 1.92 19.10
CA PRO A 178 12.44 2.23 17.96
C PRO A 178 13.69 1.34 17.85
N GLN A 179 14.05 0.60 18.90
CA GLN A 179 15.23 -0.28 18.86
C GLN A 179 14.96 -1.62 18.17
N THR A 180 13.74 -2.16 18.34
CA THR A 180 13.39 -3.52 17.90
C THR A 180 12.52 -3.51 16.65
N ILE A 181 11.68 -2.48 16.45
CA ILE A 181 10.79 -2.30 15.28
C ILE A 181 10.17 -3.62 14.74
N PRO A 182 9.56 -4.45 15.61
CA PRO A 182 9.19 -5.83 15.29
C PRO A 182 8.14 -5.98 14.19
N ILE A 183 7.19 -5.04 14.08
CA ILE A 183 6.17 -5.03 13.03
C ILE A 183 6.81 -4.60 11.72
N LEU A 184 7.62 -3.54 11.74
CA LEU A 184 8.22 -2.99 10.53
C LEU A 184 9.33 -3.88 9.93
N THR A 185 9.86 -4.83 10.73
CA THR A 185 10.82 -5.84 10.27
C THR A 185 10.19 -7.23 10.11
N SER A 186 8.86 -7.32 10.25
CA SER A 186 8.13 -8.57 10.05
C SER A 186 8.11 -8.99 8.58
N CYS A 187 8.17 -10.31 8.33
CA CYS A 187 8.00 -10.88 7.00
C CYS A 187 6.58 -10.67 6.44
N ASP A 188 5.58 -10.45 7.30
CA ASP A 188 4.17 -10.30 6.93
C ASP A 188 3.74 -8.83 6.79
N LEU A 189 4.66 -7.86 6.93
CA LEU A 189 4.35 -6.43 6.91
C LEU A 189 3.54 -6.00 5.68
N TRP A 190 3.78 -6.62 4.54
CA TRP A 190 3.09 -6.33 3.28
C TRP A 190 1.56 -6.52 3.36
N ARG A 191 1.08 -7.44 4.21
CA ARG A 191 -0.35 -7.73 4.41
C ARG A 191 -1.11 -6.52 4.97
N GLU A 192 -0.41 -5.66 5.69
CA GLU A 192 -1.00 -4.46 6.29
C GLU A 192 -1.36 -3.39 5.25
N PHE A 193 -0.87 -3.53 4.00
CA PHE A 193 -1.07 -2.58 2.92
C PHE A 193 -1.92 -3.11 1.76
N ILE A 194 -2.45 -4.32 1.89
CA ILE A 194 -3.34 -4.94 0.89
C ILE A 194 -4.70 -5.30 1.47
N SER A 195 -5.69 -5.44 0.59
CA SER A 195 -7.03 -5.89 0.91
C SER A 195 -7.43 -7.01 -0.05
N GLU A 196 -8.21 -7.95 0.45
CA GLU A 196 -8.78 -9.02 -0.33
C GLU A 196 -10.04 -8.54 -1.07
N ARG A 197 -10.13 -8.83 -2.37
CA ARG A 197 -11.31 -8.55 -3.19
C ARG A 197 -11.74 -9.81 -3.92
N VAL A 198 -12.98 -10.23 -3.71
CA VAL A 198 -13.62 -11.31 -4.47
C VAL A 198 -14.47 -10.71 -5.60
N LEU A 199 -14.27 -11.17 -6.82
CA LEU A 199 -15.11 -10.90 -7.97
C LEU A 199 -15.92 -12.15 -8.31
N THR A 200 -17.25 -12.04 -8.31
CA THR A 200 -18.17 -13.11 -8.71
C THR A 200 -18.78 -12.82 -10.08
N ILE A 201 -18.66 -13.76 -11.01
CA ILE A 201 -19.25 -13.68 -12.36
C ILE A 201 -20.28 -14.79 -12.52
N ASN A 202 -21.53 -14.42 -12.80
CA ASN A 202 -22.61 -15.36 -13.12
C ASN A 202 -22.54 -15.75 -14.60
N VAL A 203 -22.03 -16.93 -14.89
CA VAL A 203 -21.85 -17.48 -16.25
C VAL A 203 -23.14 -18.16 -16.75
N THR A 204 -24.10 -18.45 -15.87
CA THR A 204 -25.34 -19.20 -16.18
C THR A 204 -26.40 -18.45 -16.99
N ALA A 205 -26.22 -17.18 -17.34
CA ALA A 205 -27.17 -16.45 -18.18
C ALA A 205 -27.20 -16.90 -19.67
N ILE A 206 -26.31 -17.80 -20.09
CA ILE A 206 -26.16 -18.20 -21.50
C ILE A 206 -26.95 -19.49 -21.84
N GLY A 207 -27.38 -20.28 -20.86
CA GLY A 207 -27.96 -21.62 -21.12
C GLY A 207 -29.48 -21.69 -21.31
N GLY A 208 -30.25 -20.79 -20.71
CA GLY A 208 -31.72 -20.92 -20.63
C GLY A 208 -32.50 -20.29 -21.78
N ASN A 209 -32.12 -19.07 -22.20
CA ASN A 209 -32.89 -18.31 -23.19
C ASN A 209 -32.36 -18.43 -24.62
N ALA A 210 -31.14 -18.96 -24.82
CA ALA A 210 -30.61 -19.17 -26.17
C ALA A 210 -31.35 -20.29 -26.92
N ARG A 211 -31.97 -21.25 -26.22
CA ARG A 211 -32.81 -22.28 -26.85
C ARG A 211 -34.20 -21.78 -27.28
N LEU A 212 -34.69 -20.68 -26.70
CA LEU A 212 -35.99 -20.10 -27.06
C LEU A 212 -35.94 -19.28 -28.36
N LEU A 213 -34.77 -18.79 -28.77
CA LEU A 213 -34.59 -18.08 -30.05
C LEU A 213 -34.27 -19.02 -31.22
N ALA A 214 -33.67 -20.18 -30.95
CA ALA A 214 -33.37 -21.17 -31.98
C ALA A 214 -34.61 -21.97 -32.44
N GLN A 215 -35.66 -22.06 -31.61
CA GLN A 215 -36.90 -22.77 -31.97
C GLN A 215 -37.96 -21.87 -32.63
N THR A 216 -37.80 -20.55 -32.60
CA THR A 216 -38.70 -19.61 -33.30
C THR A 216 -38.33 -19.34 -34.76
N GLN A 217 -37.24 -19.93 -35.27
CA GLN A 217 -36.85 -19.80 -36.69
C GLN A 217 -37.19 -21.03 -37.54
N ASP A 218 -37.69 -22.13 -36.95
CA ASP A 218 -38.05 -23.37 -37.66
C ASP A 218 -39.58 -23.55 -37.85
N SER A 219 -40.38 -22.50 -37.67
CA SER A 219 -41.85 -22.58 -37.74
C SER A 219 -42.51 -21.66 -38.79
N ASP A 220 -41.79 -21.28 -39.84
CA ASP A 220 -42.38 -20.67 -41.04
C ASP A 220 -42.08 -21.55 -42.27
N HIS A 221 -42.95 -22.55 -42.47
CA HIS A 221 -43.15 -23.27 -43.74
C HIS A 221 -44.48 -22.82 -44.35
#